data_AF-A0A923S552-F1
#
_entry.id   AF-A0A923S552-F1
#
_cell.length_a   1.000
_cell.length_b   1.000
_cell.length_c   1.000
_cell.angle_alpha   90.00
_cell.angle_beta   90.00
_cell.angle_gamma   90.00
#
_symmetry.space_group_name_H-M   'P 1'
#
loop_
_entity.id
_entity.type
_entity.pdbx_description
1 polymer ?
#
loop_
_entity_poly.entity_id
_entity_poly.type
_entity_poly.pdbx_seq_one_letter_code
_entity_poly.pdbx_strand_id
1 'polypeptide(L)'
;MAVSERSADRPETGSPVSGGYLAQLLRDRGYPAPTARMARAYVESLGANGRSELEALMRALSFGTEATSDVTTLLDRINALESSATLAAPSERPVLPLARKPTRRAPDLALLRQHGLHAYAKAGAAKLELDVLQIHGDEPATYTVRLDVAPSRAGSYDWASKIIFQFTLRELPMLGAFLLGYTASKAFSARNHGKGGTKALLIEDQGAHHFLRVNEVGNGQVAMPIAPAEIFGLAQLVLTALALNRPAVPPEATLELLRRVGGSM
;
A
#
# COMPACT_ATOMS: atom_id res chain seq x y z
N MET A 1 -37.84 48.44 9.28
CA MET A 1 -37.56 47.99 10.66
C MET A 1 -37.45 46.47 10.64
N ALA A 2 -36.22 45.99 10.90
CA ALA A 2 -35.76 44.63 11.21
C ALA A 2 -36.45 43.40 10.57
N VAL A 3 -35.77 42.83 9.58
CA VAL A 3 -35.85 41.41 9.20
C VAL A 3 -34.95 40.63 10.18
N SER A 4 -35.53 39.64 10.86
CA SER A 4 -34.81 38.75 11.79
C SER A 4 -34.22 37.58 11.00
N GLU A 5 -32.93 37.68 10.66
CA GLU A 5 -32.14 36.54 10.19
C GLU A 5 -31.63 35.74 11.39
N ARG A 6 -31.97 34.45 11.41
CA ARG A 6 -31.40 33.48 12.34
C ARG A 6 -29.94 33.24 11.94
N SER A 7 -29.03 33.77 12.77
CA SER A 7 -27.61 33.44 12.73
C SER A 7 -27.42 31.95 13.04
N ALA A 8 -27.07 31.18 12.01
CA ALA A 8 -26.56 29.82 12.17
C ALA A 8 -25.07 29.93 12.54
N ASP A 9 -24.78 29.71 13.80
CA ASP A 9 -23.45 29.58 14.36
C ASP A 9 -22.74 28.38 13.68
N ARG A 10 -21.88 28.69 12.70
CA ARG A 10 -21.02 27.71 12.03
C ARG A 10 -19.81 27.47 12.93
N PRO A 11 -19.46 26.21 13.25
CA PRO A 11 -18.24 25.94 14.00
C PRO A 11 -17.03 26.41 13.20
N GLU A 12 -16.12 27.10 13.89
CA GLU A 12 -14.84 27.59 13.38
C GLU A 12 -14.11 26.50 12.59
N THR A 13 -13.75 26.85 11.34
CA THR A 13 -12.98 26.01 10.45
C THR A 13 -11.58 25.81 11.01
N GLY A 14 -11.36 24.73 11.74
CA GLY A 14 -10.04 24.28 12.12
C GLY A 14 -9.16 24.13 10.89
N SER A 15 -7.94 24.68 10.94
CA SER A 15 -6.96 24.60 9.84
C SER A 15 -6.82 23.17 9.32
N PRO A 16 -6.82 22.95 7.99
CA PRO A 16 -6.74 21.63 7.37
C PRO A 16 -5.37 20.94 7.51
N VAL A 17 -4.38 21.59 8.11
CA VAL A 17 -3.04 21.04 8.33
C VAL A 17 -3.04 20.14 9.56
N SER A 18 -3.20 18.85 9.34
CA SER A 18 -2.90 17.86 10.37
C SER A 18 -1.64 17.08 10.00
N GLY A 19 -0.77 16.83 10.98
CA GLY A 19 0.42 15.98 10.78
C GLY A 19 0.06 14.58 10.31
N GLY A 20 -1.12 14.07 10.69
CA GLY A 20 -1.64 12.80 10.17
C GLY A 20 -1.96 12.85 8.67
N TYR A 21 -2.60 13.93 8.22
CA TYR A 21 -2.89 14.13 6.80
C TYR A 21 -1.62 14.35 5.97
N LEU A 22 -0.63 15.09 6.50
CA LEU A 22 0.66 15.28 5.84
C LEU A 22 1.41 13.95 5.63
N ALA A 23 1.50 13.12 6.67
CA ALA A 23 2.16 11.82 6.59
C ALA A 23 1.43 10.87 5.61
N GLN A 24 0.10 10.93 5.57
CA GLN A 24 -0.71 10.15 4.63
C GLN A 24 -0.49 10.63 3.18
N LEU A 25 -0.47 11.94 2.94
CA LEU A 25 -0.33 12.52 1.61
C LEU A 25 1.05 12.22 1.00
N LEU A 26 2.13 12.33 1.78
CA LEU A 26 3.48 11.95 1.35
C LEU A 26 3.57 10.46 0.99
N ARG A 27 2.88 9.61 1.76
CA ARG A 27 2.80 8.16 1.52
C ARG A 27 2.04 7.83 0.24
N ASP A 28 0.90 8.48 0.03
CA ASP A 28 0.09 8.33 -1.19
C ASP A 28 0.83 8.80 -2.46
N ARG A 29 1.86 9.64 -2.29
CA ARG A 29 2.75 10.12 -3.37
C ARG A 29 4.07 9.35 -3.49
N GLY A 30 4.28 8.31 -2.69
CA GLY A 30 5.48 7.47 -2.78
C GLY A 30 6.75 8.12 -2.23
N TYR A 31 6.63 9.22 -1.50
CA TYR A 31 7.74 9.81 -0.76
C TYR A 31 7.97 9.06 0.57
N PRO A 32 9.20 9.05 1.11
CA PRO A 32 9.47 8.48 2.43
C PRO A 32 8.67 9.24 3.48
N ALA A 33 7.61 8.61 3.98
CA ALA A 33 6.65 9.26 4.87
C ALA A 33 7.20 9.32 6.30
N PRO A 34 7.30 10.51 6.91
CA PRO A 34 7.68 10.63 8.32
C PRO A 34 6.61 9.99 9.21
N THR A 35 7.00 9.54 10.40
CA THR A 35 6.03 8.97 11.35
C THR A 35 4.95 10.01 11.70
N ALA A 36 3.74 9.56 12.02
CA ALA A 36 2.65 10.46 12.40
C ALA A 36 3.02 11.38 13.59
N ARG A 37 3.89 10.89 14.48
CA ARG A 37 4.48 11.67 15.57
C ARG A 37 5.38 12.79 15.06
N MET A 38 6.29 12.50 14.13
CA MET A 38 7.20 13.50 13.53
C MET A 38 6.44 14.55 12.73
N ALA A 39 5.47 14.12 11.91
CA ALA A 39 4.67 15.04 11.12
C ALA A 39 3.81 15.96 12.01
N ARG A 40 3.29 15.46 13.15
CA ARG A 40 2.61 16.29 14.15
C ARG A 40 3.56 17.28 14.83
N ALA A 41 4.71 16.80 15.32
CA ALA A 41 5.71 17.65 15.96
C ALA A 41 6.19 18.76 15.02
N TYR A 42 6.37 18.46 13.73
CA TYR A 42 6.69 19.45 12.71
C TYR A 42 5.58 20.49 12.56
N VAL A 43 4.32 20.07 12.35
CA VAL A 43 3.17 21.00 12.23
C VAL A 43 2.98 21.87 13.48
N GLU A 44 3.23 21.31 14.66
CA GLU A 44 3.17 22.01 15.95
C GLU A 44 4.31 23.02 16.10
N SER A 45 5.49 22.73 15.55
CA SER A 45 6.65 23.64 15.56
C SER A 45 6.52 24.85 14.61
N LEU A 46 5.61 24.79 13.64
CA LEU A 46 5.42 25.85 12.66
C LEU A 46 4.59 27.01 13.21
N GLY A 47 5.10 28.23 13.06
CA GLY A 47 4.33 29.47 13.23
C GLY A 47 3.33 29.71 12.11
N ALA A 48 2.52 30.77 12.21
CA ALA A 48 1.42 31.06 11.27
C ALA A 48 1.86 31.10 9.79
N ASN A 49 3.00 31.73 9.48
CA ASN A 49 3.52 31.80 8.11
C ASN A 49 3.95 30.42 7.59
N GLY A 50 4.62 29.62 8.43
CA GLY A 50 5.07 28.27 8.06
C GLY A 50 3.91 27.29 7.86
N ARG A 51 2.80 27.46 8.60
CA ARG A 51 1.58 26.68 8.37
C ARG A 51 0.93 27.01 7.02
N SER A 52 0.87 28.28 6.64
CA SER A 52 0.35 28.69 5.33
C SER A 52 1.21 28.16 4.17
N GLU A 53 2.53 28.16 4.29
CA GLU A 53 3.44 27.53 3.32
C GLU A 53 3.20 26.03 3.20
N LEU A 54 3.06 25.35 4.35
CA LEU A 54 2.76 23.92 4.37
C LEU A 54 1.39 23.60 3.77
N GLU A 55 0.36 24.42 3.99
CA GLU A 55 -0.94 24.27 3.33
C GLU A 55 -0.83 24.37 1.81
N ALA A 56 -0.10 25.37 1.31
CA ALA A 56 0.10 25.55 -0.12
C ALA A 56 0.81 24.32 -0.74
N LEU A 57 1.84 23.81 -0.07
CA LEU A 57 2.55 22.62 -0.48
C LEU A 57 1.68 21.36 -0.42
N MET A 58 0.88 21.19 0.63
CA MET A 58 -0.06 20.07 0.75
C MET A 58 -1.17 20.13 -0.30
N ARG A 59 -1.64 21.32 -0.70
CA ARG A 59 -2.56 21.46 -1.83
C ARG A 59 -1.87 21.08 -3.15
N ALA A 60 -0.66 21.57 -3.41
CA ALA A 60 0.10 21.18 -4.60
C ALA A 60 0.33 19.66 -4.67
N LEU A 61 0.71 19.06 -3.54
CA LEU A 61 0.83 17.60 -3.33
C LEU A 61 -0.49 16.84 -3.42
N SER A 62 -1.64 17.50 -3.34
CA SER A 62 -2.94 16.84 -3.59
C SER A 62 -3.26 16.82 -5.08
N PHE A 63 -2.84 17.84 -5.83
CA PHE A 63 -3.12 18.01 -7.26
C PHE A 63 -2.01 17.53 -8.20
N GLY A 64 -0.80 17.22 -7.71
CA GLY A 64 0.26 16.70 -8.58
C GLY A 64 1.10 17.78 -9.25
N THR A 65 1.06 18.99 -8.70
CA THR A 65 1.72 20.17 -9.27
C THR A 65 2.91 20.63 -8.43
N GLU A 66 3.37 19.79 -7.51
CA GLU A 66 4.51 20.08 -6.65
C GLU A 66 5.85 20.05 -7.41
N ALA A 67 6.78 20.91 -7.03
CA ALA A 67 8.17 20.75 -7.46
C ALA A 67 8.89 19.76 -6.53
N THR A 68 9.68 18.85 -7.11
CA THR A 68 10.42 17.83 -6.34
C THR A 68 11.33 18.44 -5.26
N SER A 69 11.88 19.63 -5.51
CA SER A 69 12.72 20.40 -4.57
C SER A 69 11.99 20.77 -3.29
N ASP A 70 10.68 21.03 -3.38
CA ASP A 70 9.89 21.53 -2.25
C ASP A 70 9.57 20.40 -1.28
N VAL A 71 9.31 19.21 -1.84
CA VAL A 71 9.07 17.99 -1.07
C VAL A 71 10.33 17.50 -0.37
N THR A 72 11.49 17.55 -1.04
CA THR A 72 12.77 17.22 -0.40
C THR A 72 13.11 18.19 0.73
N THR A 73 12.90 19.49 0.52
CA THR A 73 13.14 20.52 1.55
C THR A 73 12.26 20.32 2.78
N LEU A 74 11.01 19.90 2.58
CA LEU A 74 10.08 19.56 3.66
C LEU A 74 10.58 18.37 4.48
N LEU A 75 11.01 17.29 3.81
CA LEU A 75 11.50 16.08 4.47
C LEU A 75 12.77 16.35 5.29
N ASP A 76 13.70 17.15 4.77
CA ASP A 76 14.92 17.55 5.48
C ASP A 76 14.61 18.33 6.76
N ARG A 77 13.63 19.24 6.71
CA ARG A 77 13.18 20.00 7.90
C ARG A 77 12.51 19.10 8.95
N ILE A 78 11.71 18.11 8.52
CA ILE A 78 11.07 17.16 9.43
C ILE A 78 12.12 16.27 10.12
N ASN A 79 13.14 15.82 9.38
CA ASN A 79 14.22 15.00 9.92
C ASN A 79 15.16 15.80 10.85
N ALA A 80 15.40 17.08 10.59
CA ALA A 80 16.22 17.94 11.44
C ALA A 80 15.63 18.15 12.85
N LEU A 81 14.29 18.07 13.00
CA LEU A 81 13.62 18.14 14.30
C LEU A 81 13.85 16.88 15.15
N GLU A 82 14.02 15.71 14.53
CA GLU A 82 14.29 14.46 15.24
C GLU A 82 15.68 14.48 15.89
N SER A 83 16.70 14.96 15.16
CA SER A 83 18.06 15.13 15.68
C SER A 83 18.13 16.09 16.87
N SER A 84 17.17 17.01 17.00
CA SER A 84 17.09 17.98 18.10
C SER A 84 16.26 17.49 19.30
N ALA A 85 15.34 16.53 19.10
CA ALA A 85 14.42 16.05 20.13
C ALA A 85 14.99 14.91 21.01
N THR A 86 16.11 14.29 20.62
CA THR A 86 16.73 13.15 21.33
C THR A 86 17.39 13.52 22.68
N LEU A 87 17.36 14.79 23.10
CA LEU A 87 17.97 15.27 24.36
C LEU A 87 17.00 15.55 25.52
N ALA A 88 15.70 15.26 25.38
CA ALA A 88 14.74 15.50 26.47
C ALA A 88 13.70 14.39 26.60
N ALA A 89 13.96 13.43 27.49
CA ALA A 89 12.95 12.48 27.95
C ALA A 89 12.15 13.06 29.14
N PRO A 90 10.81 12.98 29.17
CA PRO A 90 10.04 13.20 30.38
C PRO A 90 9.48 11.91 30.97
N SER A 91 9.29 11.98 32.29
CA SER A 91 8.92 10.96 33.26
C SER A 91 7.45 10.52 33.21
N GLU A 92 7.24 9.20 33.37
CA GLU A 92 5.92 8.57 33.40
C GLU A 92 5.13 8.88 34.68
N ARG A 93 3.84 9.22 34.52
CA ARG A 93 2.81 9.15 35.57
C ARG A 93 2.02 7.85 35.41
N PRO A 94 1.57 7.20 36.50
CA PRO A 94 0.89 5.91 36.41
C PRO A 94 -0.54 6.08 35.89
N VAL A 95 -0.86 5.39 34.80
CA VAL A 95 -2.21 5.32 34.22
C VAL A 95 -2.91 4.07 34.74
N LEU A 96 -4.12 4.23 35.27
CA LEU A 96 -4.98 3.12 35.73
C LEU A 96 -5.27 2.13 34.58
N PRO A 97 -5.35 0.81 34.85
CA PRO A 97 -5.45 -0.19 33.79
C PRO A 97 -6.86 -0.18 33.18
N LEU A 98 -6.97 0.41 31.98
CA LEU A 98 -8.09 0.13 31.07
C LEU A 98 -8.03 -1.34 30.65
N ALA A 99 -9.19 -1.99 30.67
CA ALA A 99 -9.38 -3.40 30.31
C ALA A 99 -8.53 -3.81 29.11
N ARG A 100 -7.79 -4.92 29.26
CA ARG A 100 -6.93 -5.49 28.22
C ARG A 100 -7.74 -5.67 26.93
N LYS A 101 -7.44 -4.83 25.92
CA LYS A 101 -7.83 -5.12 24.53
C LYS A 101 -7.32 -6.52 24.20
N PRO A 102 -8.12 -7.38 23.55
CA PRO A 102 -7.61 -8.66 23.08
C PRO A 102 -6.42 -8.38 22.17
N THR A 103 -5.24 -8.82 22.61
CA THR A 103 -4.02 -8.76 21.81
C THR A 103 -4.22 -9.69 20.62
N ARG A 104 -4.65 -9.12 19.50
CA ARG A 104 -4.71 -9.82 18.21
C ARG A 104 -3.25 -10.13 17.84
N ARG A 105 -2.78 -11.34 18.19
CA ARG A 105 -1.43 -11.81 17.87
C ARG A 105 -1.21 -11.58 16.38
N ALA A 106 -0.12 -10.89 16.04
CA ALA A 106 0.30 -10.76 14.65
C ALA A 106 0.39 -12.18 14.05
N PRO A 107 -0.16 -12.41 12.86
CA PRO A 107 -0.10 -13.72 12.22
C PRO A 107 1.36 -14.13 12.09
N ASP A 108 1.64 -15.41 12.29
CA ASP A 108 2.96 -15.94 12.00
C ASP A 108 3.21 -15.87 10.48
N LEU A 109 4.05 -14.94 10.06
CA LEU A 109 4.39 -14.74 8.65
C LEU A 109 5.00 -16.00 8.03
N ALA A 110 5.68 -16.84 8.83
CA ALA A 110 6.22 -18.10 8.34
C ALA A 110 5.10 -19.07 7.96
N LEU A 111 4.03 -19.16 8.76
CA LEU A 111 2.85 -19.97 8.46
C LEU A 111 2.12 -19.45 7.22
N LEU A 112 1.98 -18.12 7.07
CA LEU A 112 1.36 -17.53 5.88
C LEU A 112 2.12 -17.85 4.59
N ARG A 113 3.46 -17.89 4.66
CA ARG A 113 4.34 -18.18 3.53
C ARG A 113 4.52 -19.67 3.24
N GLN A 114 4.23 -20.54 4.21
CA GLN A 114 4.30 -21.99 4.05
C GLN A 114 3.21 -22.54 3.13
N HIS A 115 2.06 -21.86 3.06
CA HIS A 115 0.93 -22.23 2.20
C HIS A 115 0.94 -21.53 0.83
N GLY A 116 2.10 -21.00 0.42
CA GLY A 116 2.26 -20.39 -0.90
C GLY A 116 2.08 -21.39 -2.05
N LEU A 117 1.48 -20.92 -3.13
CA LEU A 117 1.29 -21.67 -4.36
C LEU A 117 2.52 -21.52 -5.26
N HIS A 118 2.88 -22.58 -5.98
CA HIS A 118 4.01 -22.60 -6.91
C HIS A 118 3.50 -22.87 -8.33
N ALA A 119 4.03 -22.14 -9.29
CA ALA A 119 3.79 -22.34 -10.72
C ALA A 119 5.13 -22.62 -11.41
N TYR A 120 5.15 -23.59 -12.32
CA TYR A 120 6.37 -24.00 -13.02
C TYR A 120 6.14 -24.03 -14.52
N ALA A 121 7.06 -23.44 -15.27
CA ALA A 121 7.07 -23.48 -16.72
C ALA A 121 8.50 -23.63 -17.25
N LYS A 122 8.62 -23.80 -18.57
CA LYS A 122 9.92 -23.94 -19.24
C LYS A 122 10.82 -22.70 -19.05
N ALA A 123 10.22 -21.51 -19.10
CA ALA A 123 10.95 -20.24 -19.06
C ALA A 123 11.20 -19.70 -17.64
N GLY A 124 10.48 -20.20 -16.63
CA GLY A 124 10.63 -19.73 -15.26
C GLY A 124 9.69 -20.43 -14.28
N ALA A 125 9.81 -20.06 -13.02
CA ALA A 125 8.96 -20.49 -11.94
C ALA A 125 8.46 -19.29 -11.14
N ALA A 126 7.29 -19.40 -10.54
CA ALA A 126 6.71 -18.40 -9.67
C ALA A 126 6.28 -19.02 -8.34
N LYS A 127 6.47 -18.28 -7.24
CA LYS A 127 5.86 -18.56 -5.94
C LYS A 127 4.93 -17.40 -5.58
N LEU A 128 3.68 -17.72 -5.29
CA LEU A 128 2.65 -16.76 -4.88
C LEU A 128 2.28 -17.04 -3.44
N GLU A 129 2.33 -16.03 -2.59
CA GLU A 129 2.07 -16.20 -1.16
C GLU A 129 1.38 -14.99 -0.55
N LEU A 130 0.66 -15.23 0.55
CA LEU A 130 0.19 -14.14 1.39
C LEU A 130 1.40 -13.54 2.13
N ASP A 131 1.45 -12.22 2.16
CA ASP A 131 2.52 -11.47 2.80
C ASP A 131 1.93 -10.30 3.58
N VAL A 132 2.78 -9.58 4.32
CA VAL A 132 2.41 -8.31 4.92
C VAL A 132 3.21 -7.18 4.28
N LEU A 133 2.55 -6.05 4.03
CA LEU A 133 3.24 -4.82 3.70
C LEU A 133 4.14 -4.43 4.88
N GLN A 134 5.28 -3.79 4.60
CA GLN A 134 6.21 -3.39 5.65
C GLN A 134 5.52 -2.50 6.69
N ILE A 135 5.40 -3.02 7.90
CA ILE A 135 4.83 -2.34 9.05
C ILE A 135 5.88 -1.35 9.57
N HIS A 136 5.50 -0.09 9.73
CA HIS A 136 6.31 0.91 10.41
C HIS A 136 5.75 1.10 11.82
N GLY A 137 6.52 0.73 12.84
CA GLY A 137 6.10 0.85 14.25
C GLY A 137 5.03 -0.16 14.65
N ASP A 138 4.08 0.28 15.47
CA ASP A 138 3.07 -0.57 16.14
C ASP A 138 1.74 -0.67 15.37
N GLU A 139 1.78 -0.41 14.06
CA GLU A 139 0.59 -0.45 13.20
C GLU A 139 0.10 -1.90 12.98
N PRO A 140 -1.22 -2.11 12.82
CA PRO A 140 -1.76 -3.44 12.52
C PRO A 140 -1.21 -3.95 11.19
N ALA A 141 -0.92 -5.25 11.14
CA ALA A 141 -0.43 -5.91 9.95
C ALA A 141 -1.39 -5.68 8.77
N THR A 142 -0.85 -5.20 7.66
CA THR A 142 -1.61 -5.02 6.42
C THR A 142 -1.24 -6.13 5.46
N TYR A 143 -2.22 -6.96 5.12
CA TYR A 143 -2.02 -8.16 4.32
C TYR A 143 -2.01 -7.83 2.83
N THR A 144 -1.17 -8.54 2.10
CA THR A 144 -1.07 -8.44 0.64
C THR A 144 -0.68 -9.79 0.03
N VAL A 145 -0.55 -9.82 -1.29
CA VAL A 145 -0.01 -10.94 -2.03
C VAL A 145 1.38 -10.56 -2.53
N ARG A 146 2.31 -11.50 -2.41
CA ARG A 146 3.67 -11.42 -2.93
C ARG A 146 3.86 -12.48 -4.02
N LEU A 147 4.61 -12.09 -5.03
CA LEU A 147 5.01 -12.92 -6.16
C LEU A 147 6.53 -12.90 -6.26
N ASP A 148 7.14 -14.07 -6.15
CA ASP A 148 8.55 -14.30 -6.39
C ASP A 148 8.70 -15.05 -7.72
N VAL A 149 9.34 -14.45 -8.73
CA VAL A 149 9.52 -15.06 -10.06
C VAL A 149 10.98 -15.32 -10.36
N ALA A 150 11.34 -16.56 -10.63
CA ALA A 150 12.70 -17.00 -10.95
C ALA A 150 12.83 -17.40 -12.44
N PRO A 151 13.87 -16.95 -13.15
CA PRO A 151 14.13 -17.41 -14.52
C PRO A 151 14.60 -18.86 -14.51
N SER A 152 14.34 -19.56 -15.61
CA SER A 152 14.90 -20.90 -15.85
C SER A 152 16.37 -20.80 -16.26
N ARG A 153 17.21 -21.67 -15.69
CA ARG A 153 18.65 -21.76 -15.98
C ARG A 153 19.11 -23.20 -15.93
N ALA A 154 19.62 -23.71 -17.05
CA ALA A 154 20.21 -25.06 -17.15
C ALA A 154 19.34 -26.20 -16.57
N GLY A 155 18.02 -26.15 -16.76
CA GLY A 155 17.09 -27.18 -16.29
C GLY A 155 16.65 -27.05 -14.83
N SER A 156 17.05 -25.98 -14.13
CA SER A 156 16.53 -25.59 -12.82
C SER A 156 16.06 -24.12 -12.83
N TYR A 157 15.64 -23.59 -11.68
CA TYR A 157 15.18 -22.21 -11.54
C TYR A 157 16.15 -21.41 -10.68
N ASP A 158 16.58 -20.26 -11.19
CA ASP A 158 17.54 -19.38 -10.52
C ASP A 158 16.83 -18.47 -9.51
N TRP A 159 16.51 -19.03 -8.33
CA TRP A 159 15.85 -18.30 -7.25
C TRP A 159 16.73 -17.21 -6.62
N ALA A 160 18.04 -17.23 -6.85
CA ALA A 160 18.95 -16.19 -6.38
C ALA A 160 18.77 -14.89 -7.17
N SER A 161 18.46 -14.99 -8.47
CA SER A 161 18.15 -13.87 -9.36
C SER A 161 16.65 -13.58 -9.51
N LYS A 162 15.82 -14.02 -8.55
CA LYS A 162 14.36 -13.84 -8.64
C LYS A 162 13.96 -12.36 -8.62
N ILE A 163 12.90 -12.04 -9.35
CA ILE A 163 12.19 -10.77 -9.25
C ILE A 163 11.11 -10.91 -8.20
N ILE A 164 11.22 -10.13 -7.13
CA ILE A 164 10.19 -10.04 -6.08
C ILE A 164 9.26 -8.88 -6.43
N PHE A 165 7.95 -9.15 -6.45
CA PHE A 165 6.88 -8.21 -6.68
C PHE A 165 5.84 -8.34 -5.57
N GLN A 166 5.41 -7.22 -4.97
CA GLN A 166 4.41 -7.21 -3.91
C GLN A 166 3.28 -6.28 -4.33
N PHE A 167 2.03 -6.77 -4.33
CA PHE A 167 0.89 -5.96 -4.73
C PHE A 167 0.63 -4.88 -3.68
N THR A 168 0.22 -3.69 -4.13
CA THR A 168 -0.25 -2.64 -3.23
C THR A 168 -1.70 -2.90 -2.81
N LEU A 169 -2.14 -2.24 -1.74
CA LEU A 169 -3.56 -2.28 -1.34
C LEU A 169 -4.53 -1.79 -2.42
N ARG A 170 -4.10 -0.85 -3.27
CA ARG A 170 -4.94 -0.33 -4.37
C ARG A 170 -5.06 -1.35 -5.50
N GLU A 171 -4.03 -2.16 -5.70
CA GLU A 171 -4.01 -3.17 -6.76
C GLU A 171 -4.76 -4.44 -6.40
N LEU A 172 -4.83 -4.84 -5.12
CA LEU A 172 -5.50 -6.07 -4.72
C LEU A 172 -6.98 -6.14 -5.18
N PRO A 173 -7.82 -5.10 -5.02
CA PRO A 173 -9.18 -5.14 -5.55
C PRO A 173 -9.25 -5.21 -7.08
N MET A 174 -8.36 -4.51 -7.78
CA MET A 174 -8.30 -4.53 -9.24
C MET A 174 -7.88 -5.91 -9.76
N LEU A 175 -6.84 -6.49 -9.15
CA LEU A 175 -6.39 -7.84 -9.42
C LEU A 175 -7.49 -8.87 -9.10
N GLY A 176 -8.16 -8.73 -7.95
CA GLY A 176 -9.28 -9.60 -7.58
C GLY A 176 -10.43 -9.54 -8.58
N ALA A 177 -10.82 -8.34 -9.03
CA ALA A 177 -11.84 -8.17 -10.05
C ALA A 177 -11.44 -8.83 -11.39
N PHE A 178 -10.17 -8.67 -11.81
CA PHE A 178 -9.64 -9.31 -13.01
C PHE A 178 -9.67 -10.83 -12.91
N LEU A 179 -9.13 -11.41 -11.83
CA LEU A 179 -9.06 -12.87 -11.64
C LEU A 179 -10.43 -13.53 -11.52
N LEU A 180 -11.43 -12.81 -11.01
CA LEU A 180 -12.82 -13.29 -10.93
C LEU A 180 -13.60 -13.10 -12.24
N GLY A 181 -12.99 -12.51 -13.28
CA GLY A 181 -13.63 -12.28 -14.57
C GLY A 181 -14.68 -11.16 -14.53
N TYR A 182 -14.57 -10.22 -13.59
CA TYR A 182 -15.47 -9.06 -13.50
C TYR A 182 -15.04 -7.90 -14.39
N THR A 183 -13.88 -7.99 -15.02
CA THR A 183 -13.37 -6.97 -15.95
C THR A 183 -13.67 -7.35 -17.39
N ALA A 184 -13.95 -6.37 -18.25
CA ALA A 184 -13.96 -6.59 -19.70
C ALA A 184 -12.53 -6.72 -20.26
N SER A 185 -11.56 -6.10 -19.60
CA SER A 185 -10.15 -6.21 -19.96
C SER A 185 -9.65 -7.66 -19.85
N LYS A 186 -8.87 -8.07 -20.85
CA LYS A 186 -8.12 -9.34 -20.87
C LYS A 186 -6.72 -9.23 -20.27
N ALA A 187 -6.35 -8.06 -19.73
CA ALA A 187 -5.05 -7.86 -19.13
C ALA A 187 -5.13 -7.03 -17.85
N PHE A 188 -4.40 -7.46 -16.84
CA PHE A 188 -4.11 -6.70 -15.63
C PHE A 188 -2.65 -6.28 -15.65
N SER A 189 -2.38 -4.97 -15.49
CA SER A 189 -1.01 -4.44 -15.44
C SER A 189 -0.76 -3.63 -14.17
N ALA A 190 0.39 -3.83 -13.56
CA ALA A 190 0.89 -3.08 -12.43
C ALA A 190 2.31 -2.57 -12.75
N ARG A 191 2.53 -1.25 -12.68
CA ARG A 191 3.78 -0.60 -13.12
C ARG A 191 4.31 0.32 -12.04
N ASN A 192 5.54 0.80 -12.22
CA ASN A 192 6.21 1.74 -11.31
C ASN A 192 6.43 1.16 -9.91
N HIS A 193 6.73 -0.13 -9.82
CA HIS A 193 7.07 -0.82 -8.58
C HIS A 193 8.57 -0.83 -8.30
N GLY A 194 8.96 -1.10 -7.05
CA GLY A 194 10.36 -1.16 -6.65
C GLY A 194 11.04 0.20 -6.53
N LYS A 195 12.30 0.21 -6.06
CA LYS A 195 13.06 1.44 -5.85
C LYS A 195 13.28 2.15 -7.20
N GLY A 196 12.69 3.32 -7.39
CA GLY A 196 12.76 4.07 -8.65
C GLY A 196 11.79 3.59 -9.74
N GLY A 197 10.78 2.80 -9.40
CA GLY A 197 9.74 2.39 -10.35
C GLY A 197 10.23 1.42 -11.44
N THR A 198 11.27 0.65 -11.13
CA THR A 198 11.97 -0.22 -12.08
C THR A 198 11.26 -1.54 -12.40
N LYS A 199 10.20 -1.87 -11.66
CA LYS A 199 9.47 -3.13 -11.81
C LYS A 199 8.09 -2.93 -12.43
N ALA A 200 7.69 -3.87 -13.27
CA ALA A 200 6.34 -3.99 -13.76
C ALA A 200 5.91 -5.45 -13.89
N LEU A 201 4.60 -5.66 -13.82
CA LEU A 201 3.92 -6.93 -13.91
C LEU A 201 2.74 -6.80 -14.87
N LEU A 202 2.52 -7.86 -15.63
CA LEU A 202 1.37 -8.02 -16.50
C LEU A 202 0.86 -9.45 -16.40
N ILE A 203 -0.46 -9.60 -16.29
CA ILE A 203 -1.16 -10.89 -16.38
C ILE A 203 -2.19 -10.75 -17.51
N GLU A 204 -2.07 -11.58 -18.54
CA GLU A 204 -2.97 -11.59 -19.69
C GLU A 204 -3.80 -12.88 -19.69
N ASP A 205 -5.12 -12.78 -19.76
CA ASP A 205 -6.03 -13.91 -19.99
C ASP A 205 -5.98 -14.31 -21.47
N GLN A 206 -5.44 -15.51 -21.75
CA GLN A 206 -5.36 -16.09 -23.10
C GLN A 206 -6.44 -17.16 -23.34
N GLY A 207 -7.49 -17.18 -22.52
CA GLY A 207 -8.61 -18.12 -22.59
C GLY A 207 -8.29 -19.47 -21.95
N ALA A 208 -7.33 -20.22 -22.49
CA ALA A 208 -6.97 -21.54 -21.97
C ALA A 208 -6.09 -21.47 -20.70
N HIS A 209 -5.30 -20.41 -20.58
CA HIS A 209 -4.39 -20.15 -19.48
C HIS A 209 -4.17 -18.63 -19.37
N HIS A 210 -3.52 -18.21 -18.29
CA HIS A 210 -3.07 -16.83 -18.16
C HIS A 210 -1.58 -16.75 -18.46
N PHE A 211 -1.12 -15.64 -19.00
CA PHE A 211 0.28 -15.39 -19.28
C PHE A 211 0.81 -14.32 -18.31
N LEU A 212 1.76 -14.70 -17.46
CA LEU A 212 2.43 -13.81 -16.53
C LEU A 212 3.72 -13.27 -17.16
N ARG A 213 3.94 -11.97 -17.03
CA ARG A 213 5.18 -11.30 -17.42
C ARG A 213 5.59 -10.36 -16.30
N VAL A 214 6.81 -10.52 -15.81
CA VAL A 214 7.40 -9.65 -14.79
C VAL A 214 8.74 -9.17 -15.29
N ASN A 215 8.98 -7.87 -15.20
CA ASN A 215 10.23 -7.25 -15.59
C ASN A 215 10.77 -6.36 -14.48
N GLU A 216 12.09 -6.30 -14.39
CA GLU A 216 12.83 -5.41 -13.50
C GLU A 216 14.05 -4.86 -14.26
N VAL A 217 14.15 -3.53 -14.33
CA VAL A 217 15.30 -2.88 -14.97
C VAL A 217 16.59 -3.33 -14.29
N GLY A 218 17.54 -3.87 -15.08
CA GLY A 218 18.81 -4.40 -14.59
C GLY A 218 18.79 -5.87 -14.16
N ASN A 219 17.62 -6.46 -13.91
CA ASN A 219 17.47 -7.89 -13.54
C ASN A 219 16.77 -8.72 -14.63
N GLY A 220 16.29 -8.07 -15.69
CA GLY A 220 15.73 -8.72 -16.87
C GLY A 220 14.21 -8.92 -16.80
N GLN A 221 13.74 -9.93 -17.52
CA GLN A 221 12.32 -10.25 -17.66
C GLN A 221 12.12 -11.76 -17.56
N VAL A 222 11.06 -12.16 -16.86
CA VAL A 222 10.55 -13.54 -16.85
C VAL A 222 9.12 -13.53 -17.35
N ALA A 223 8.82 -14.39 -18.31
CA ALA A 223 7.50 -14.55 -18.90
C ALA A 223 7.12 -16.03 -18.98
N MET A 224 5.96 -16.39 -18.44
CA MET A 224 5.54 -17.79 -18.34
C MET A 224 4.02 -17.94 -18.33
N PRO A 225 3.49 -19.05 -18.87
CA PRO A 225 2.10 -19.41 -18.65
C PRO A 225 1.86 -19.77 -17.18
N ILE A 226 0.67 -19.44 -16.70
CA ILE A 226 0.12 -19.80 -15.40
C ILE A 226 -1.18 -20.57 -15.68
N ALA A 227 -1.27 -21.81 -15.18
CA ALA A 227 -2.42 -22.65 -15.44
C ALA A 227 -3.64 -22.23 -14.60
N PRO A 228 -4.84 -22.68 -14.98
CA PRO A 228 -6.08 -22.30 -14.28
C PRO A 228 -6.08 -22.64 -12.78
N ALA A 229 -5.40 -23.72 -12.37
CA ALA A 229 -5.31 -24.10 -10.96
C ALA A 229 -4.53 -23.07 -10.13
N GLU A 230 -3.45 -22.52 -10.69
CA GLU A 230 -2.66 -21.47 -10.04
C GLU A 230 -3.39 -20.13 -10.02
N ILE A 231 -4.19 -19.82 -11.05
CA ILE A 231 -5.05 -18.63 -11.08
C ILE A 231 -6.15 -18.72 -10.02
N PHE A 232 -6.75 -19.89 -9.85
CA PHE A 232 -7.69 -20.15 -8.76
C PHE A 232 -7.04 -19.91 -7.39
N GLY A 233 -5.85 -20.45 -7.15
CA GLY A 233 -5.13 -20.23 -5.90
C GLY A 233 -4.72 -18.76 -5.68
N LEU A 234 -4.32 -18.06 -6.74
CA LEU A 234 -4.04 -16.62 -6.65
C LEU A 234 -5.29 -15.82 -6.28
N ALA A 235 -6.46 -16.14 -6.85
CA ALA A 235 -7.72 -15.50 -6.48
C ALA A 235 -8.05 -15.73 -5.00
N GLN A 236 -7.82 -16.94 -4.47
CA GLN A 236 -7.99 -17.24 -3.05
C GLN A 236 -7.06 -16.41 -2.15
N LEU A 237 -5.79 -16.27 -2.53
CA LEU A 237 -4.83 -15.43 -1.79
C LEU A 237 -5.28 -13.96 -1.75
N VAL A 238 -5.75 -13.43 -2.88
CA VAL A 238 -6.26 -12.04 -2.96
C VAL A 238 -7.50 -11.86 -2.09
N LEU A 239 -8.49 -12.75 -2.19
CA LEU A 239 -9.70 -12.69 -1.36
C LEU A 239 -9.37 -12.80 0.13
N THR A 240 -8.43 -13.66 0.48
CA THR A 240 -7.94 -13.81 1.87
C THR A 240 -7.30 -12.51 2.36
N ALA A 241 -6.42 -11.89 1.58
CA ALA A 241 -5.81 -10.61 1.93
C ALA A 241 -6.87 -9.51 2.15
N LEU A 242 -7.86 -9.41 1.26
CA LEU A 242 -8.96 -8.45 1.36
C LEU A 242 -9.79 -8.67 2.64
N ALA A 243 -10.15 -9.91 2.94
CA ALA A 243 -10.92 -10.27 4.13
C ALA A 243 -10.15 -9.99 5.42
N LEU A 244 -8.85 -10.32 5.47
CA LEU A 244 -8.00 -10.07 6.64
C LEU A 244 -7.79 -8.58 6.90
N ASN A 245 -7.72 -7.76 5.84
CA ASN A 245 -7.62 -6.31 5.94
C ASN A 245 -8.94 -5.65 6.38
N ARG A 246 -10.10 -6.27 6.11
CA ARG A 246 -11.43 -5.72 6.40
C ARG A 246 -12.37 -6.77 7.02
N PRO A 247 -12.08 -7.27 8.23
CA PRO A 247 -12.82 -8.39 8.83
C PRO A 247 -14.29 -8.08 9.17
N ALA A 248 -14.66 -6.79 9.24
CA ALA A 248 -16.04 -6.36 9.47
C ALA A 248 -16.89 -6.34 8.20
N VAL A 249 -16.28 -6.48 7.01
CA VAL A 249 -16.99 -6.53 5.73
C VAL A 249 -17.29 -8.00 5.41
N PRO A 250 -18.57 -8.40 5.26
CA PRO A 250 -18.91 -9.77 4.89
C PRO A 250 -18.34 -10.15 3.50
N PRO A 251 -18.00 -11.43 3.26
CA PRO A 251 -17.46 -11.88 1.97
C PRO A 251 -18.34 -11.51 0.77
N GLU A 252 -19.67 -11.57 0.91
CA GLU A 252 -20.63 -11.23 -0.14
C GLU A 252 -20.53 -9.75 -0.52
N ALA A 253 -20.37 -8.87 0.46
CA ALA A 253 -20.16 -7.44 0.23
C ALA A 253 -18.81 -7.18 -0.44
N THR A 254 -17.76 -7.94 -0.08
CA THR A 254 -16.47 -7.87 -0.78
C THR A 254 -16.62 -8.25 -2.25
N LEU A 255 -17.32 -9.34 -2.58
CA LEU A 255 -17.53 -9.76 -3.96
C LEU A 255 -18.32 -8.73 -4.77
N GLU A 256 -19.34 -8.10 -4.18
CA GLU A 256 -20.10 -7.04 -4.85
C GLU A 256 -19.25 -5.80 -5.13
N LEU A 257 -18.40 -5.41 -4.18
CA LEU A 257 -17.45 -4.31 -4.39
C LEU A 257 -16.44 -4.65 -5.50
N LEU A 258 -15.95 -5.90 -5.58
CA LEU A 258 -15.07 -6.32 -6.66
C LEU A 258 -15.75 -6.29 -8.02
N ARG A 259 -17.04 -6.66 -8.13
CA ARG A 259 -17.81 -6.49 -9.37
C ARG A 259 -17.88 -5.03 -9.80
N ARG A 260 -18.14 -4.13 -8.84
CA ARG A 260 -18.21 -2.69 -9.10
C ARG A 260 -16.87 -2.13 -9.59
N VAL A 261 -15.75 -2.56 -8.98
CA VAL A 261 -14.39 -2.21 -9.42
C VAL A 261 -14.15 -2.73 -10.84
N GLY A 262 -14.48 -3.99 -11.11
CA GLY A 262 -14.26 -4.62 -12.41
C GLY A 262 -15.03 -3.96 -13.55
N GLY A 263 -16.26 -3.51 -13.30
CA GLY A 263 -17.04 -2.74 -14.28
C GLY A 263 -16.47 -1.36 -14.62
N SER A 264 -15.45 -0.90 -13.90
CA SER A 264 -14.75 0.37 -14.15
C SER A 264 -13.35 0.17 -14.78
N MET A 265 -12.95 -1.09 -15.04
CA MET A 265 -11.66 -1.51 -15.58
C MET A 265 -11.74 -2.02 -17.03
#